data_AF-A0A380FM79-F1
#
_entry.id   AF-A0A380FM79-F1
#
_cell.length_a   1.000
_cell.length_b   1.000
_cell.length_c   1.000
_cell.angle_alpha   90.00
_cell.angle_beta   90.00
_cell.angle_gamma   90.00
#
_symmetry.space_group_name_H-M   'P 1'
#
loop_
_entity.id
_entity.type
_entity.pdbx_description
1 polymer ?
#
loop_
_entity_poly.entity_id
_entity_poly.type
_entity_poly.pdbx_seq_one_letter_code
_entity_poly.pdbx_strand_id
1 'polypeptide(L)'
;MLQNESVDTLKSKMLSRATDTMNFVATHIDAKSIDEICHVIKQARNIFIFGYGASFVIATDLYQKLSRIGLNVRLVQETHLFITTLATTR
;
A
#
# COMPACT_ATOMS: atom_id res chain seq x y z
N MET A 1 31.01 -10.17 15.69
CA MET A 1 30.90 -11.62 16.00
C MET A 1 29.50 -12.06 15.61
N LEU A 2 29.37 -12.85 14.54
CA LEU A 2 28.11 -13.50 14.17
C LEU A 2 27.82 -14.57 15.23
N GLN A 3 26.94 -14.26 16.17
CA GLN A 3 26.42 -15.29 17.06
C GLN A 3 25.59 -16.25 16.22
N ASN A 4 25.84 -17.55 16.34
CA ASN A 4 25.06 -18.62 15.73
C ASN A 4 23.68 -18.65 16.41
N GLU A 5 22.84 -17.69 16.05
CA GLU A 5 21.47 -17.59 16.53
C GLU A 5 20.65 -18.75 15.96
N SER A 6 19.91 -19.45 16.83
CA SER A 6 19.05 -20.54 16.40
C SER A 6 17.96 -20.03 15.46
N VAL A 7 17.58 -20.84 14.47
CA VAL A 7 16.47 -20.56 13.56
C VAL A 7 15.19 -20.21 14.33
N ASP A 8 14.95 -20.84 15.48
CA ASP A 8 13.76 -20.56 16.30
C ASP A 8 13.83 -19.18 16.96
N THR A 9 15.00 -18.75 17.42
CA THR A 9 15.18 -17.40 17.95
C THR A 9 15.01 -16.34 16.86
N LEU A 10 15.52 -16.62 15.64
CA LEU A 10 15.32 -15.75 14.49
C LEU A 10 13.83 -15.62 14.11
N LYS A 11 13.10 -16.74 14.07
CA LYS A 11 11.64 -16.74 13.83
C LYS A 11 10.91 -15.89 14.87
N SER A 12 11.20 -16.10 16.16
CA SER A 12 10.57 -15.34 17.25
C SER A 12 10.85 -13.84 17.14
N LYS A 13 12.09 -13.44 16.79
CA LYS A 13 12.44 -12.04 16.57
C LYS A 13 11.72 -11.42 15.38
N MET A 14 11.65 -12.13 14.25
CA MET A 14 10.92 -11.65 13.07
C MET A 14 9.42 -11.48 13.36
N LEU A 15 8.81 -12.44 14.05
CA LEU A 15 7.41 -12.36 14.45
C LEU A 15 7.18 -11.18 15.41
N SER A 16 8.02 -11.04 16.44
CA SER A 16 7.94 -9.89 17.37
C SER A 16 8.01 -8.58 16.61
N ARG A 17 8.97 -8.43 15.70
CA ARG A 17 9.15 -7.22 14.90
C ARG A 17 7.90 -6.89 14.06
N ALA A 18 7.30 -7.90 13.44
CA ALA A 18 6.08 -7.72 12.66
C ALA A 18 4.90 -7.28 13.55
N THR A 19 4.72 -7.95 14.69
CA THR A 19 3.68 -7.62 15.68
C THR A 19 3.86 -6.21 16.24
N ASP A 20 5.08 -5.83 16.62
CA ASP A 20 5.40 -4.50 17.15
C ASP A 20 5.11 -3.41 16.11
N THR A 21 5.44 -3.67 14.84
CA THR A 21 5.13 -2.77 13.73
C THR A 21 3.63 -2.61 13.54
N MET A 22 2.86 -3.71 13.60
CA MET A 22 1.40 -3.65 13.49
C MET A 22 0.76 -2.90 14.67
N ASN A 23 1.25 -3.12 15.90
CA ASN A 23 0.78 -2.41 17.10
C ASN A 23 1.09 -0.91 17.03
N PHE A 24 2.29 -0.55 16.57
CA PHE A 24 2.65 0.84 16.32
C PHE A 24 1.70 1.49 15.31
N VAL A 25 1.44 0.84 14.18
CA VAL A 25 0.49 1.35 13.17
C VAL A 25 -0.91 1.50 13.77
N ALA A 26 -1.42 0.49 14.49
CA ALA A 26 -2.75 0.52 15.09
C ALA A 26 -2.93 1.65 16.11
N THR A 27 -1.87 2.03 16.83
CA THR A 27 -1.90 3.11 17.82
C THR A 27 -1.76 4.52 17.21
N HIS A 28 -1.24 4.62 16.00
CA HIS A 28 -0.95 5.90 15.34
C HIS A 28 -1.87 6.22 14.16
N ILE A 29 -2.68 5.25 13.71
CA ILE A 29 -3.73 5.51 12.72
C ILE A 29 -4.81 6.40 13.35
N ASP A 30 -5.01 7.56 12.76
CA ASP A 30 -6.16 8.42 13.06
C ASP A 30 -7.39 7.94 12.28
N ALA A 31 -8.41 7.49 13.01
CA ALA A 31 -9.64 6.96 12.41
C ALA A 31 -10.34 7.99 11.53
N LYS A 32 -10.33 9.27 11.92
CA LYS A 32 -10.98 10.34 11.17
C LYS A 32 -10.33 10.54 9.80
N SER A 33 -9.01 10.54 9.75
CA SER A 33 -8.25 10.61 8.49
C SER A 33 -8.58 9.42 7.57
N ILE A 34 -8.74 8.21 8.12
CA ILE A 34 -9.14 7.03 7.32
C ILE A 34 -10.54 7.20 6.73
N ASP A 35 -11.51 7.69 7.52
CA ASP A 35 -12.86 7.95 7.04
C ASP A 35 -12.90 8.99 5.91
N GLU A 36 -12.13 10.08 6.05
CA GLU A 36 -12.00 11.11 5.02
C GLU A 36 -11.39 10.55 3.72
N ILE A 37 -10.32 9.76 3.83
CA ILE A 37 -9.72 9.06 2.67
C ILE A 37 -10.75 8.15 2.00
N CYS A 38 -11.50 7.37 2.77
CA CYS A 38 -12.54 6.48 2.25
C CYS A 38 -13.64 7.27 1.53
N HIS A 39 -14.04 8.42 2.06
CA HIS A 39 -15.04 9.29 1.44
C HIS A 39 -14.58 9.79 0.07
N VAL A 40 -13.35 10.29 -0.02
CA VAL A 40 -12.76 10.79 -1.27
C VAL A 40 -12.61 9.65 -2.30
N ILE A 41 -12.11 8.49 -1.88
CA ILE A 41 -11.95 7.31 -2.75
C ILE A 41 -13.30 6.87 -3.34
N LYS A 42 -14.36 6.83 -2.53
CA LYS A 42 -15.70 6.41 -2.98
C LYS A 42 -16.32 7.36 -4.00
N GLN A 43 -15.96 8.64 -3.97
CA GLN A 43 -16.48 9.66 -4.89
C GLN A 43 -15.61 9.84 -6.14
N ALA A 44 -14.39 9.30 -6.14
CA ALA A 44 -13.46 9.46 -7.24
C ALA A 44 -13.96 8.75 -8.50
N ARG A 45 -14.02 9.48 -9.62
CA ARG A 45 -14.37 8.91 -10.94
C ARG A 45 -13.29 7.96 -11.45
N ASN A 46 -12.02 8.28 -11.20
CA ASN A 46 -10.87 7.48 -11.56
C ASN A 46 -9.85 7.57 -10.41
N ILE A 47 -9.29 6.43 -10.01
CA ILE A 47 -8.26 6.34 -8.97
C ILE A 47 -6.99 5.80 -9.63
N PHE A 48 -5.90 6.54 -9.53
CA PHE A 48 -4.60 6.10 -10.03
C PHE A 48 -3.72 5.65 -8.87
N ILE A 49 -3.18 4.44 -8.97
CA ILE A 49 -2.31 3.85 -7.97
C ILE A 49 -0.94 3.64 -8.61
N PHE A 50 0.12 4.05 -7.92
CA PHE A 50 1.50 3.93 -8.40
C PHE A 50 2.44 3.64 -7.22
N GLY A 51 3.61 3.10 -7.53
CA GLY A 51 4.67 2.82 -6.56
C GLY A 51 5.93 2.35 -7.25
N TYR A 52 7.07 2.38 -6.55
CA TYR A 52 8.35 1.91 -7.06
C TYR A 52 8.93 0.84 -6.13
N GLY A 53 9.60 -0.17 -6.70
CA GLY A 53 10.24 -1.25 -5.93
C GLY A 53 9.26 -1.99 -5.01
N ALA A 54 9.58 -2.12 -3.72
CA ALA A 54 8.70 -2.75 -2.74
C ALA A 54 7.33 -2.06 -2.61
N SER A 55 7.27 -0.73 -2.78
CA SER A 55 6.01 0.01 -2.77
C SER A 55 5.14 -0.32 -3.98
N PHE A 56 5.72 -0.74 -5.10
CA PHE A 56 4.96 -1.21 -6.26
C PHE A 56 4.20 -2.52 -5.96
N VAL A 57 4.78 -3.40 -5.13
CA VAL A 57 4.10 -4.63 -4.68
C VAL A 57 2.85 -4.29 -3.87
N ILE A 58 2.95 -3.33 -2.96
CA ILE A 58 1.81 -2.87 -2.15
C ILE A 58 0.79 -2.11 -3.00
N ALA A 59 1.23 -1.28 -3.95
CA ALA A 59 0.39 -0.61 -4.92
C ALA A 59 -0.44 -1.62 -5.75
N THR A 60 0.18 -2.73 -6.15
CA THR A 60 -0.48 -3.81 -6.88
C THR A 60 -1.53 -4.52 -6.03
N ASP A 61 -1.22 -4.84 -4.76
CA ASP A 61 -2.17 -5.42 -3.81
C ASP A 61 -3.37 -4.49 -3.56
N LEU A 62 -3.13 -3.19 -3.38
CA LEU A 62 -4.20 -2.19 -3.22
C LEU A 62 -5.07 -2.10 -4.47
N TYR A 63 -4.46 -2.06 -5.66
CA TYR A 63 -5.18 -2.09 -6.94
C TYR A 63 -6.11 -3.31 -7.04
N GLN A 64 -5.61 -4.51 -6.71
CA GLN A 64 -6.43 -5.72 -6.74
C GLN A 64 -7.61 -5.65 -5.77
N LYS A 65 -7.38 -5.19 -4.54
CA LYS A 65 -8.42 -5.06 -3.50
C LYS A 65 -9.50 -4.06 -3.90
N LEU A 66 -9.11 -2.87 -4.37
CA LEU A 66 -10.06 -1.83 -4.75
C LEU A 66 -10.80 -2.17 -6.06
N SER A 67 -10.11 -2.79 -7.02
CA SER A 67 -10.74 -3.27 -8.26
C SER A 67 -11.79 -4.34 -7.96
N ARG A 68 -11.54 -5.24 -6.99
CA ARG A 68 -12.47 -6.31 -6.61
C ARG A 68 -13.79 -5.80 -6.04
N ILE A 69 -13.80 -4.61 -5.42
CA ILE A 69 -15.02 -3.98 -4.88
C ILE A 69 -15.68 -3.03 -5.88
N GLY A 70 -15.26 -3.04 -7.15
CA GLY A 70 -15.91 -2.30 -8.24
C GLY A 70 -15.48 -0.85 -8.38
N LEU A 71 -14.42 -0.40 -7.69
CA LEU A 71 -13.89 0.94 -7.89
C LEU A 71 -13.10 1.03 -9.20
N ASN A 72 -13.24 2.16 -9.90
CA ASN A 72 -12.51 2.41 -11.14
C ASN A 72 -11.06 2.82 -10.85
N VAL A 73 -10.21 1.81 -10.65
CA VAL A 73 -8.78 1.95 -10.33
C VAL A 73 -7.89 1.62 -11.53
N ARG A 74 -6.78 2.32 -11.66
CA ARG A 74 -5.74 2.09 -12.67
C ARG A 74 -4.38 2.02 -12.00
N LEU A 75 -3.69 0.89 -12.15
CA LEU A 75 -2.31 0.74 -11.71
C LEU A 75 -1.38 1.32 -12.77
N VAL A 76 -0.51 2.24 -12.36
CA VAL A 76 0.50 2.85 -13.22
C VAL A 76 1.83 2.13 -12.99
N GLN A 77 2.27 1.40 -14.00
CA GLN A 77 3.57 0.69 -14.01
C GLN A 77 4.70 1.53 -14.61
N GLU A 78 4.37 2.41 -15.56
CA GLU A 78 5.31 3.17 -16.37
C GLU A 78 4.96 4.65 -16.24
N THR A 79 5.63 5.36 -15.34
CA THR A 79 5.36 6.78 -15.02
C THR A 79 5.40 7.67 -16.27
N HIS A 80 6.21 7.32 -17.27
CA HIS A 80 6.29 8.03 -18.55
C HIS A 80 5.00 7.95 -19.37
N LEU A 81 4.33 6.79 -19.39
CA LEU A 81 3.04 6.63 -20.07
C LEU A 81 1.90 7.35 -19.32
N PHE A 82 1.98 7.45 -17.99
CA PHE A 82 0.99 8.13 -17.16
C PHE A 82 0.99 9.65 -17.34
N ILE A 83 2.16 10.30 -17.36
CA ILE A 83 2.27 11.74 -17.64
C ILE A 83 1.67 12.07 -19.02
N THR A 84 1.94 11.22 -20.01
CA THR A 84 1.38 11.36 -21.36
C THR A 84 -0.16 11.24 -21.35
N THR A 85 -0.70 10.29 -20.59
CA THR A 85 -2.16 10.09 -20.45
C THR A 85 -2.85 11.25 -19.74
N LEU A 86 -2.25 11.78 -18.66
CA LEU A 86 -2.76 12.95 -17.94
C LEU A 86 -2.71 14.22 -18.79
N ALA A 87 -1.67 14.39 -19.60
CA ALA A 87 -1.52 15.57 -20.47
C ALA A 87 -2.48 15.55 -21.68
N THR A 88 -2.90 14.37 -22.13
CA THR A 88 -3.70 14.21 -23.35
C THR A 88 -5.21 14.16 -23.08
N THR A 89 -5.63 13.80 -21.87
CA THR A 89 -7.05 13.75 -21.51
C THR A 89 -7.56 15.17 -21.16
N ARG A 90 -8.07 15.89 -22.16
CA ARG A 90 -8.94 17.07 -22.00
C ARG A 90 -10.40 16.67 -22.05
#